data_AF-A0A1I7RID2-F1
#
_entry.id   AF-A0A1I7RID2-F1
#
_cell.length_a   1.000
_cell.length_b   1.000
_cell.length_c   1.000
_cell.angle_alpha   90.00
_cell.angle_beta   90.00
_cell.angle_gamma   90.00
#
_symmetry.space_group_name_H-M   'P 1'
#
loop_
_entity.id
_entity.type
_entity.pdbx_description
1 polymer ?
#
loop_
_entity_poly.entity_id
_entity_poly.type
_entity_poly.pdbx_seq_one_letter_code
_entity_poly.pdbx_strand_id
1 'polypeptide(L)'
;MKAVCLVFIAFAFATAVSAESPLYKVCKAYIVFQSLEKEEGTCGQKYTEEDKKRCIMFEEMAKTPPSQPVAYVALLSGLLSCRYLKCELKEEYCESNKATYEKFAPGDGQ
;
A
#
# COMPACT_ATOMS: atom_id res chain seq x y z
N MET A 1 12.61 25.16 -32.53
CA MET A 1 11.49 24.17 -32.52
C MET A 1 11.86 22.78 -31.99
N LYS A 2 13.14 22.32 -31.97
CA LYS A 2 13.50 20.99 -31.42
C LYS A 2 13.68 20.93 -29.88
N ALA A 3 14.06 22.05 -29.25
CA ALA A 3 14.28 22.11 -27.80
C ALA A 3 12.97 22.08 -26.99
N VAL A 4 11.85 22.51 -27.59
CA VAL A 4 10.55 22.57 -26.90
C VAL A 4 10.01 21.16 -26.61
N CYS A 5 10.17 20.22 -27.54
CA CYS A 5 9.72 18.83 -27.34
C CYS A 5 10.49 18.10 -26.22
N LEU A 6 11.77 18.39 -26.00
CA LEU A 6 12.57 17.74 -24.94
C LEU A 6 12.15 18.20 -23.53
N VAL A 7 11.72 19.46 -23.39
CA VAL A 7 11.22 19.99 -22.11
C VAL A 7 9.88 19.35 -21.74
N PHE A 8 8.99 19.11 -22.73
CA PHE A 8 7.71 18.43 -22.49
C PHE A 8 7.87 16.96 -22.09
N ILE A 9 8.85 16.25 -22.68
CA ILE A 9 9.14 14.86 -22.32
C ILE A 9 9.73 14.79 -20.90
N ALA A 10 10.65 15.68 -20.54
CA ALA A 10 11.21 15.74 -19.19
C ALA A 10 10.16 16.10 -18.13
N PHE A 11 9.20 16.98 -18.45
CA PHE A 11 8.06 17.28 -17.56
C PHE A 11 7.14 16.07 -17.38
N ALA A 12 6.86 15.30 -18.44
CA ALA A 12 6.03 14.10 -18.36
C ALA A 12 6.64 13.01 -17.45
N PHE A 13 7.98 12.86 -17.46
CA PHE A 13 8.67 11.95 -16.55
C PHE A 13 8.74 12.47 -15.11
N ALA A 14 8.90 13.78 -14.91
CA ALA A 14 8.88 14.37 -13.57
C ALA A 14 7.48 14.25 -12.91
N THR A 15 6.39 14.41 -13.68
CA THR A 15 5.03 14.26 -13.17
C THR A 15 4.66 12.81 -12.80
N ALA A 16 5.32 11.82 -13.38
CA ALA A 16 5.06 10.41 -13.07
C ALA A 16 5.61 10.00 -11.68
N VAL A 17 6.62 10.71 -11.17
CA VAL A 17 7.22 10.43 -9.86
C VAL A 17 6.45 11.09 -8.70
N SER A 18 5.47 11.95 -9.01
CA SER A 18 4.80 12.80 -8.01
C SER A 18 3.38 12.36 -7.59
N ALA A 19 2.84 11.23 -8.07
CA ALA A 19 1.44 10.87 -7.80
C ALA A 19 1.22 9.47 -7.17
N GLU A 20 2.28 8.76 -6.75
CA GLU A 20 2.08 7.47 -6.10
C GLU A 20 1.45 7.62 -4.71
N SER A 21 0.33 6.94 -4.51
CA SER A 21 -0.42 6.91 -3.24
C SER A 21 0.50 6.58 -2.05
N PRO A 22 0.34 7.27 -0.90
CA PRO A 22 1.04 6.91 0.34
C PRO A 22 0.87 5.44 0.71
N LEU A 23 -0.34 4.86 0.53
CA LEU A 23 -0.59 3.44 0.82
C LEU A 23 0.17 2.51 -0.14
N TYR A 24 0.30 2.88 -1.41
CA TYR A 24 1.08 2.11 -2.37
C TYR A 24 2.57 2.12 -2.01
N LYS A 25 3.11 3.29 -1.65
CA LYS A 25 4.50 3.42 -1.16
C LYS A 25 4.75 2.59 0.10
N VAL A 26 3.82 2.63 1.07
CA VAL A 26 3.90 1.81 2.28
C VAL A 26 3.85 0.31 1.93
N CYS A 27 2.98 -0.09 0.99
CA CYS A 27 2.91 -1.48 0.54
C CYS A 27 4.25 -1.97 -0.03
N LYS A 28 4.87 -1.18 -0.93
CA LYS A 28 6.18 -1.51 -1.50
C LYS A 28 7.28 -1.53 -0.43
N ALA A 29 7.26 -0.62 0.54
CA ALA A 29 8.20 -0.63 1.66
C ALA A 29 8.06 -1.90 2.52
N TYR A 30 6.82 -2.33 2.82
CA TYR A 30 6.56 -3.57 3.56
C TYR A 30 7.04 -4.81 2.80
N ILE A 31 7.00 -4.83 1.46
CA ILE A 31 7.61 -5.91 0.67
C ILE A 31 9.11 -6.01 0.95
N VAL A 32 9.81 -4.88 0.92
CA VAL A 32 11.25 -4.84 1.20
C VAL A 32 11.54 -5.32 2.62
N PHE A 33 10.83 -4.80 3.62
CA PHE A 33 11.01 -5.23 5.01
C PHE A 33 10.70 -6.71 5.21
N GLN A 34 9.62 -7.22 4.62
CA GLN A 34 9.29 -8.63 4.72
C GLN A 34 10.34 -9.52 4.04
N SER A 35 10.95 -9.06 2.94
CA SER A 35 12.05 -9.78 2.29
C SER A 35 13.26 -9.90 3.23
N LEU A 36 13.65 -8.80 3.86
CA LEU A 36 14.73 -8.78 4.85
C LEU A 36 14.42 -9.71 6.04
N GLU A 37 13.21 -9.63 6.58
CA GLU A 37 12.81 -10.51 7.69
C GLU A 37 12.73 -11.99 7.27
N LYS A 38 12.44 -12.30 6.00
CA LYS A 38 12.50 -13.67 5.48
C LYS A 38 13.95 -14.16 5.40
N GLU A 39 14.87 -13.32 4.92
CA GLU A 39 16.30 -13.64 4.86
C GLU A 39 16.89 -13.84 6.27
N GLU A 40 16.44 -13.06 7.24
CA GLU A 40 16.83 -13.18 8.65
C GLU A 40 16.13 -14.33 9.39
N GLY A 41 15.10 -14.95 8.79
CA GLY A 41 14.29 -15.98 9.45
C GLY A 41 13.38 -15.46 10.57
N THR A 42 13.12 -14.15 10.61
CA THR A 42 12.31 -13.46 11.63
C THR A 42 10.88 -13.15 11.17
N CYS A 43 10.58 -13.35 9.89
CA CYS A 43 9.28 -13.05 9.31
C CYS A 43 8.14 -13.80 10.01
N GLY A 44 7.08 -13.09 10.38
CA GLY A 44 5.92 -13.66 11.09
C GLY A 44 6.11 -13.89 12.59
N GLN A 45 7.32 -13.78 13.14
CA GLN A 45 7.55 -13.94 14.58
C GLN A 45 6.84 -12.86 15.41
N LYS A 46 6.59 -11.70 14.80
CA LYS A 46 5.88 -10.56 15.42
C LYS A 46 4.36 -10.73 15.41
N TYR A 47 3.80 -11.81 14.86
CA TYR A 47 2.35 -12.00 14.74
C TYR A 47 1.74 -12.52 16.04
N THR A 48 1.46 -11.59 16.95
CA THR A 48 0.93 -11.88 18.29
C THR A 48 -0.54 -12.34 18.25
N GLU A 49 -1.03 -12.88 19.37
CA GLU A 49 -2.47 -13.20 19.51
C GLU A 49 -3.37 -11.96 19.41
N GLU A 50 -2.88 -10.79 19.81
CA GLU A 50 -3.63 -9.54 19.63
C GLU A 50 -3.69 -9.15 18.14
N ASP A 51 -2.59 -9.29 17.42
CA ASP A 51 -2.55 -9.07 15.97
C ASP A 51 -3.49 -10.02 15.24
N LYS A 52 -3.53 -11.30 15.63
CA LYS A 52 -4.46 -12.27 15.06
C LYS A 52 -5.90 -11.81 15.18
N LYS A 53 -6.32 -11.36 16.36
CA LYS A 53 -7.67 -10.83 16.60
C LYS A 53 -7.95 -9.60 15.76
N ARG A 54 -7.00 -8.65 15.70
CA ARG A 54 -7.13 -7.44 14.85
C ARG A 54 -7.23 -7.81 13.37
N CYS A 55 -6.46 -8.79 12.91
CA CYS A 55 -6.49 -9.22 11.51
C CYS A 55 -7.79 -9.90 11.13
N ILE A 56 -8.32 -10.79 11.99
CA ILE A 56 -9.66 -11.35 11.79
C ILE A 56 -10.69 -10.23 11.72
N MET A 57 -10.62 -9.24 12.61
CA MET A 57 -11.54 -8.10 12.61
C MET A 57 -11.48 -7.31 11.29
N PHE A 58 -10.29 -7.02 10.76
CA PHE A 58 -10.15 -6.35 9.46
C PHE A 58 -10.65 -7.23 8.30
N GLU A 59 -10.35 -8.52 8.30
CA GLU A 59 -10.80 -9.47 7.27
C GLU A 59 -12.33 -9.62 7.26
N GLU A 60 -12.97 -9.62 8.43
CA GLU A 60 -14.43 -9.59 8.55
C GLU A 60 -15.01 -8.25 8.07
N MET A 61 -14.42 -7.11 8.46
CA MET A 61 -14.84 -5.79 7.96
C MET A 61 -14.69 -5.67 6.43
N ALA A 62 -13.73 -6.37 5.82
CA ALA A 62 -13.53 -6.36 4.38
C ALA A 62 -14.67 -7.02 3.59
N LYS A 63 -15.48 -7.88 4.22
CA LYS A 63 -16.66 -8.49 3.58
C LYS A 63 -17.78 -7.47 3.34
N THR A 64 -17.88 -6.48 4.24
CA THR A 64 -18.84 -5.36 4.13
C THR A 64 -18.11 -4.06 4.43
N PRO A 65 -17.29 -3.55 3.49
CA PRO A 65 -16.42 -2.42 3.77
C PRO A 65 -17.21 -1.15 4.13
N PRO A 66 -16.66 -0.30 5.02
CA PRO A 66 -17.30 0.96 5.37
C PRO A 66 -17.36 1.89 4.15
N SER A 67 -18.47 2.61 4.02
CA SER A 67 -18.65 3.61 2.94
C SER A 67 -17.89 4.92 3.19
N GLN A 68 -17.54 5.20 4.45
CA GLN A 68 -16.80 6.40 4.82
C GLN A 68 -15.34 6.28 4.37
N PRO A 69 -14.80 7.24 3.58
CA PRO A 69 -13.45 7.15 3.02
C PRO A 69 -12.35 6.94 4.06
N VAL A 70 -12.42 7.64 5.19
CA VAL A 70 -11.43 7.54 6.28
C VAL A 70 -11.43 6.14 6.89
N ALA A 71 -12.61 5.57 7.16
CA ALA A 71 -12.74 4.22 7.69
C ALA A 71 -12.29 3.16 6.67
N TYR A 72 -12.53 3.41 5.37
CA TYR A 72 -12.08 2.53 4.30
C TYR A 72 -10.55 2.54 4.14
N VAL A 73 -9.91 3.71 4.25
CA VAL A 73 -8.44 3.83 4.29
C VAL A 73 -7.86 3.10 5.50
N ALA A 74 -8.47 3.25 6.68
CA ALA A 74 -8.05 2.52 7.88
C ALA A 74 -8.15 1.00 7.69
N LEU A 75 -9.23 0.52 7.06
CA LEU A 75 -9.40 -0.89 6.71
C LEU A 75 -8.30 -1.37 5.75
N LEU A 76 -8.03 -0.63 4.67
CA LEU A 76 -6.98 -0.99 3.70
C LEU A 76 -5.59 -1.06 4.34
N SER A 77 -5.25 -0.09 5.19
CA SER A 77 -4.00 -0.07 5.95
C SER A 77 -3.90 -1.26 6.92
N GLY A 78 -5.01 -1.59 7.59
CA GLY A 78 -5.11 -2.75 8.48
C GLY A 78 -4.88 -4.07 7.75
N LEU A 79 -5.55 -4.28 6.61
CA LEU A 79 -5.38 -5.47 5.77
C LEU A 79 -3.94 -5.61 5.25
N LEU A 80 -3.34 -4.50 4.81
CA LEU A 80 -1.94 -4.47 4.39
C LEU A 80 -1.01 -4.90 5.52
N SER A 81 -1.18 -4.33 6.71
CA SER A 81 -0.39 -4.67 7.90
C SER A 81 -0.57 -6.13 8.29
N CYS A 82 -1.79 -6.68 8.16
CA CYS A 82 -2.06 -8.08 8.43
C CYS A 82 -1.35 -9.03 7.47
N ARG A 83 -1.31 -8.73 6.17
CA ARG A 83 -0.55 -9.54 5.21
C ARG A 83 0.95 -9.51 5.50
N TYR A 84 1.49 -8.35 5.87
CA TYR A 84 2.88 -8.22 6.28
C TYR A 84 3.19 -9.06 7.54
N LEU A 85 2.39 -8.91 8.60
CA LEU A 85 2.57 -9.67 9.85
C LEU A 85 2.41 -11.17 9.65
N LYS A 86 1.52 -11.62 8.75
CA LYS A 86 1.37 -13.03 8.38
C LYS A 86 2.51 -13.57 7.51
N CYS A 87 3.46 -12.72 7.09
CA CYS A 87 4.53 -13.06 6.16
C CYS A 87 4.02 -13.42 4.73
N GLU A 88 2.84 -12.92 4.37
CA GLU A 88 2.09 -13.26 3.16
C GLU A 88 2.04 -12.10 2.14
N LEU A 89 2.67 -10.97 2.42
CA LEU A 89 2.65 -9.83 1.52
C LEU A 89 3.49 -10.14 0.27
N LYS A 90 2.93 -9.91 -0.92
CA LYS A 90 3.59 -10.12 -2.21
C LYS A 90 3.47 -8.90 -3.09
N GLU A 91 4.40 -8.73 -4.02
CA GLU A 91 4.40 -7.60 -4.94
C GLU A 91 3.07 -7.52 -5.73
N GLU A 92 2.52 -8.66 -6.14
CA GLU A 92 1.23 -8.72 -6.83
C GLU A 92 0.08 -8.12 -6.01
N TYR A 93 0.16 -8.15 -4.68
CA TYR A 93 -0.84 -7.52 -3.82
C TYR A 93 -0.79 -5.99 -3.93
N CYS A 94 0.40 -5.40 -3.92
CA CYS A 94 0.55 -3.95 -4.09
C CYS A 94 0.09 -3.50 -5.49
N GLU A 95 0.47 -4.24 -6.54
CA GLU A 95 0.10 -3.89 -7.91
C GLU A 95 -1.40 -4.04 -8.16
N SER A 96 -2.03 -5.12 -7.68
CA SER A 96 -3.48 -5.32 -7.83
C SER A 96 -4.33 -4.31 -7.06
N ASN A 97 -3.78 -3.69 -6.00
CA ASN A 97 -4.48 -2.68 -5.20
C ASN A 97 -4.04 -1.24 -5.51
N LYS A 98 -3.12 -1.02 -6.45
CA LYS A 98 -2.56 0.30 -6.79
C LYS A 98 -3.65 1.33 -7.10
N ALA A 99 -4.57 1.00 -7.98
CA ALA A 99 -5.68 1.89 -8.35
C ALA A 99 -6.60 2.21 -7.15
N THR A 100 -6.84 1.24 -6.27
CA THR A 100 -7.59 1.45 -5.03
C THR A 100 -6.84 2.44 -4.13
N TYR A 101 -5.53 2.25 -3.94
CA TYR A 101 -4.73 3.16 -3.11
C TYR A 101 -4.66 4.57 -3.68
N GLU A 102 -4.56 4.72 -5.00
CA GLU A 102 -4.57 6.03 -5.68
C GLU A 102 -5.89 6.77 -5.51
N LYS A 103 -7.03 6.06 -5.57
CA LYS A 103 -8.36 6.65 -5.34
C LYS A 103 -8.53 7.28 -3.96
N PHE A 104 -7.82 6.78 -2.96
CA PHE A 104 -7.87 7.26 -1.58
C PHE A 104 -6.58 7.96 -1.13
N ALA A 105 -5.66 8.23 -2.05
CA ALA A 105 -4.54 9.12 -1.77
C ALA A 105 -5.11 10.53 -1.51
N PRO A 106 -4.62 11.25 -0.49
CA PRO A 106 -4.96 12.66 -0.35
C PRO A 106 -4.53 13.37 -1.64
N GLY A 107 -5.50 13.86 -2.40
CA GLY A 107 -5.24 14.70 -3.57
C GLY A 107 -4.95 16.12 -3.12
N ASP A 108 -3.86 16.68 -3.62
CA ASP A 108 -3.52 18.11 -3.62
C ASP A 108 -4.57 18.94 -4.38
N GLY A 109 -5.81 19.01 -3.88
CA GLY A 109 -6.91 19.67 -4.57
C GLY A 109 -8.26 19.57 -3.88
N GLN A 110 -8.38 20.16 -2.69
CA GLN A 110 -9.56 20.90 -2.26
C GLN A 110 -9.10 22.24 -1.70
#